data_AF-A0A3M2DWC8-F1
#
_entry.id   AF-A0A3M2DWC8-F1
#
_cell.length_a   1.000
_cell.length_b   1.000
_cell.length_c   1.000
_cell.angle_alpha   90.00
_cell.angle_beta   90.00
_cell.angle_gamma   90.00
#
_symmetry.space_group_name_H-M   'P 1'
#
loop_
_entity.id
_entity.type
_entity.pdbx_description
1 polymer ?
#
loop_
_entity_poly.entity_id
_entity_poly.type
_entity_poly.pdbx_seq_one_letter_code
_entity_poly.pdbx_strand_id
1 'polypeptide(L)'
;LMTQNIVDDLTDTKSNRNQECIGQGLANTLTGFIGGMAGCAMIGQSMINVKSGGRGRLSSLTAGVVLLTLVVGLGDLVRIIPMPALVAIMIMVSIGTFSWSSIRNLAVHPRSSSIVMLATVATVVYTHNLAIGVVIGVLLSGIFFAGKIAQLFRVRSEISPDGRVRTYHVEGQLFFGSVEDFMNALDFKEAPEKVVIDVSRAHIWDISAVHALDMAILKFRRDGADVEVVGMNEATETLVDKLAIHDKPGAIDKLMAH
;
A
#
# COMPACT_ATOMS: atom_id res chain seq x y z
N LEU A 1 -7.08 12.23 5.34
CA LEU A 1 -6.65 12.64 6.70
C LEU A 1 -5.48 13.65 6.73
N MET A 2 -5.03 14.19 5.59
CA MET A 2 -3.93 15.19 5.59
C MET A 2 -4.29 16.48 6.33
N THR A 3 -5.53 16.99 6.16
CA THR A 3 -6.02 18.17 6.88
C THR A 3 -5.92 18.02 8.38
N GLN A 4 -6.29 16.85 8.90
CA GLN A 4 -6.25 16.53 10.32
C GLN A 4 -4.81 16.62 10.85
N ASN A 5 -3.84 15.98 10.21
CA ASN A 5 -2.43 16.05 10.64
C ASN A 5 -1.93 17.51 10.69
N ILE A 6 -2.28 18.32 9.69
CA ILE A 6 -1.85 19.73 9.65
C ILE A 6 -2.48 20.53 10.80
N VAL A 7 -3.75 20.29 11.11
CA VAL A 7 -4.42 20.97 12.23
C VAL A 7 -3.86 20.50 13.58
N ASP A 8 -3.62 19.20 13.74
CA ASP A 8 -2.97 18.60 14.90
C ASP A 8 -1.61 19.26 15.15
N ASP A 9 -0.79 19.38 14.10
CA ASP A 9 0.55 20.01 14.16
C ASP A 9 0.48 21.51 14.51
N LEU A 10 -0.55 22.24 14.07
CA LEU A 10 -0.70 23.68 14.36
C LEU A 10 -1.33 23.98 15.72
N THR A 11 -1.96 22.98 16.33
CA THR A 11 -2.66 23.13 17.61
C THR A 11 -1.97 22.37 18.74
N ASP A 12 -0.93 21.61 18.43
CA ASP A 12 -0.24 20.69 19.35
C ASP A 12 -1.22 19.72 20.04
N THR A 13 -2.25 19.29 19.30
CA THR A 13 -3.25 18.32 19.80
C THR A 13 -3.26 17.08 18.94
N LYS A 14 -3.54 15.91 19.55
CA LYS A 14 -3.74 14.66 18.81
C LYS A 14 -5.23 14.40 18.62
N SER A 15 -5.63 14.10 17.39
CA SER A 15 -6.99 13.69 17.09
C SER A 15 -7.09 12.22 16.65
N ASN A 16 -8.27 11.63 16.84
CA ASN A 16 -8.51 10.23 16.51
C ASN A 16 -8.99 10.09 15.05
N ARG A 17 -8.19 9.43 14.21
CA ARG A 17 -8.47 9.19 12.78
C ARG A 17 -9.74 8.38 12.54
N ASN A 18 -10.01 7.37 13.37
CA ASN A 18 -11.22 6.56 13.25
C ASN A 18 -12.45 7.40 13.55
N GLN A 19 -12.36 8.27 14.57
CA GLN A 19 -13.44 9.18 14.92
C GLN A 19 -13.71 10.21 13.82
N GLU A 20 -12.68 10.75 13.17
CA GLU A 20 -12.82 11.64 12.01
C GLU A 20 -13.52 10.91 10.84
N CYS A 21 -13.09 9.68 10.51
CA CYS A 21 -13.72 8.89 9.45
C CYS A 21 -15.19 8.61 9.74
N ILE A 22 -15.53 8.21 10.97
CA ILE A 22 -16.92 7.98 11.39
C ILE A 22 -17.71 9.29 11.30
N GLY A 23 -17.15 10.41 11.77
CA GLY A 23 -17.77 11.72 11.69
C GLY A 23 -18.09 12.16 10.26
N GLN A 24 -17.11 12.05 9.36
CA GLN A 24 -17.30 12.36 7.93
C GLN A 24 -18.29 11.41 7.25
N GLY A 25 -18.27 10.12 7.60
CA GLY A 25 -19.21 9.12 7.07
C GLY A 25 -20.66 9.41 7.49
N LEU A 26 -20.88 9.71 8.76
CA LEU A 26 -22.20 10.11 9.29
C LEU A 26 -22.67 11.43 8.65
N ALA A 27 -21.79 12.43 8.58
CA ALA A 27 -22.12 13.73 7.97
C ALA A 27 -22.53 13.58 6.49
N ASN A 28 -21.77 12.82 5.71
CA ASN A 28 -22.10 12.57 4.30
C ASN A 28 -23.37 11.72 4.13
N THR A 29 -23.60 10.75 5.01
CA THR A 29 -24.82 9.93 4.98
C THR A 29 -26.07 10.79 5.21
N LEU A 30 -26.05 11.63 6.26
CA LEU A 30 -27.14 12.56 6.55
C LEU A 30 -27.31 13.61 5.43
N THR A 31 -26.20 14.07 4.85
CA THR A 31 -26.21 15.01 3.72
C THR A 31 -26.85 14.38 2.48
N GLY A 32 -26.62 13.10 2.22
CA GLY A 32 -27.25 12.36 1.13
C GLY A 32 -28.77 12.27 1.25
N PHE A 33 -29.32 12.09 2.46
CA PHE A 33 -30.77 12.06 2.70
C PHE A 33 -31.47 13.39 2.39
N ILE A 34 -30.75 14.51 2.44
CA ILE A 34 -31.28 15.85 2.11
C ILE A 34 -30.91 16.30 0.68
N GLY A 35 -30.39 15.39 -0.15
CA GLY A 35 -30.00 15.69 -1.53
C GLY A 35 -28.74 16.55 -1.67
N GLY A 36 -27.92 16.63 -0.61
CA GLY A 36 -26.66 17.37 -0.64
C GLY A 36 -25.53 16.61 -1.34
N MET A 37 -24.49 17.35 -1.75
CA MET A 37 -23.28 16.77 -2.35
C MET A 37 -22.35 16.21 -1.28
N ALA A 38 -21.51 15.24 -1.66
CA ALA A 38 -20.47 14.71 -0.79
C ALA A 38 -19.44 15.80 -0.42
N GLY A 39 -19.10 15.86 0.86
CA GLY A 39 -18.13 16.80 1.41
C GLY A 39 -16.95 16.09 2.08
N CYS A 40 -15.86 16.82 2.26
CA CYS A 40 -14.67 16.37 2.98
C CYS A 40 -13.97 17.56 3.67
N ALA A 41 -13.00 17.26 4.53
CA ALA A 41 -12.20 18.28 5.19
C ALA A 41 -11.36 19.07 4.17
N MET A 42 -11.48 20.40 4.19
CA MET A 42 -10.78 21.29 3.26
C MET A 42 -9.54 21.92 3.91
N ILE A 43 -8.34 21.54 3.45
CA ILE A 43 -7.05 22.00 4.00
C ILE A 43 -6.98 23.53 4.08
N GLY A 44 -7.25 24.23 2.98
CA GLY A 44 -7.11 25.69 2.91
C GLY A 44 -8.01 26.43 3.91
N GLN A 45 -9.27 26.03 4.03
CA GLN A 45 -10.21 26.68 4.95
C GLN A 45 -9.92 26.35 6.42
N SER A 46 -9.52 25.11 6.72
CA SER A 46 -9.06 24.74 8.06
C SER A 46 -7.83 25.56 8.48
N MET A 47 -6.88 25.76 7.57
CA MET A 47 -5.69 26.58 7.81
C MET A 47 -6.02 28.04 8.12
N ILE A 48 -6.90 28.65 7.31
CA ILE A 48 -7.35 30.02 7.54
C ILE A 48 -8.05 30.11 8.89
N ASN A 49 -8.96 29.18 9.17
CA ASN A 49 -9.74 29.18 10.41
C ASN A 49 -8.86 29.09 11.67
N VAL A 50 -7.90 28.16 11.69
CA VAL A 50 -6.96 28.01 12.82
C VAL A 50 -6.06 29.24 12.96
N LYS A 51 -5.57 29.81 11.86
CA LYS A 51 -4.77 31.06 11.87
C LYS A 51 -5.58 32.27 12.32
N SER A 52 -6.89 32.28 12.07
CA SER A 52 -7.82 33.29 12.58
C SER A 52 -8.26 33.05 14.03
N GLY A 53 -7.69 32.06 14.73
CA GLY A 53 -7.96 31.76 16.14
C GLY A 53 -9.09 30.76 16.38
N GLY A 54 -9.74 30.25 15.33
CA GLY A 54 -10.78 29.24 15.41
C GLY A 54 -10.22 27.86 15.78
N ARG A 55 -10.36 27.46 17.05
CA ARG A 55 -9.89 26.16 17.57
C ARG A 55 -10.99 25.22 18.07
N GLY A 56 -12.20 25.74 18.26
CA GLY A 56 -13.33 24.97 18.81
C GLY A 56 -14.33 24.51 17.74
N ARG A 57 -15.14 23.49 18.07
CA ARG A 57 -16.23 23.00 17.21
C ARG A 57 -17.31 24.06 16.94
N LEU A 58 -17.42 25.06 17.80
CA LEU A 58 -18.32 26.19 17.60
C LEU A 58 -17.92 27.01 16.37
N SER A 59 -16.63 27.10 16.05
CA SER A 59 -16.15 27.84 14.88
C SER A 59 -16.64 27.22 13.56
N SER A 60 -16.57 25.89 13.43
CA SER A 60 -17.11 25.20 12.24
C SER A 60 -18.63 25.24 12.17
N LEU A 61 -19.32 25.14 13.31
CA LEU A 61 -20.77 25.31 13.38
C LEU A 61 -21.19 26.71 12.90
N THR A 62 -20.54 27.76 13.42
CA THR A 62 -20.81 29.15 13.02
C THR A 62 -20.55 29.34 11.52
N ALA A 63 -19.46 28.79 10.97
CA ALA A 63 -19.19 28.86 9.54
C ALA A 63 -20.33 28.26 8.70
N GLY A 64 -20.84 27.08 9.09
CA GLY A 64 -21.96 26.42 8.41
C GLY A 64 -23.27 27.20 8.52
N VAL A 65 -23.61 27.70 9.71
CA VAL A 65 -24.84 28.49 9.96
C VAL A 65 -24.80 29.82 9.21
N VAL A 66 -23.66 30.52 9.21
CA VAL A 66 -23.48 31.77 8.47
C VAL A 66 -23.60 31.51 6.97
N LEU A 67 -22.96 30.46 6.46
CA LEU A 67 -23.06 30.09 5.04
C LEU A 67 -24.52 29.79 4.65
N LEU A 68 -25.24 29.01 5.46
CA LEU A 68 -26.65 28.70 5.22
C LEU A 68 -27.51 29.98 5.22
N THR A 69 -27.27 30.88 6.18
CA THR A 69 -28.00 32.15 6.28
C THR A 69 -27.73 33.05 5.08
N LEU A 70 -26.48 33.13 4.61
CA LEU A 70 -26.13 33.90 3.42
C LEU A 70 -26.77 33.34 2.16
N VAL A 71 -26.75 32.02 1.96
CA VAL A 71 -27.30 31.40 0.74
C VAL A 71 -28.83 31.47 0.71
N VAL A 72 -29.50 31.22 1.84
CA VAL A 72 -30.97 31.25 1.92
C VAL A 72 -31.50 32.70 1.99
N GLY A 73 -30.82 33.58 2.72
CA GLY A 73 -31.26 34.96 2.93
C GLY A 73 -30.85 35.95 1.84
N LEU A 74 -29.67 35.79 1.24
CA LEU A 74 -29.12 36.70 0.22
C LEU A 74 -29.08 36.06 -1.18
N GLY A 75 -29.90 35.02 -1.43
CA GLY A 75 -29.90 34.26 -2.68
C GLY A 75 -30.02 35.13 -3.94
N ASP A 76 -30.84 36.19 -3.91
CA ASP A 76 -31.01 37.10 -5.06
C ASP A 76 -29.74 37.91 -5.36
N LEU A 77 -28.97 38.28 -4.33
CA LEU A 77 -27.70 38.98 -4.52
C LEU A 77 -26.62 38.02 -5.06
N VAL A 78 -26.60 36.78 -4.56
CA VAL A 78 -25.66 35.74 -5.00
C VAL A 78 -25.83 35.44 -6.50
N ARG A 79 -27.06 35.50 -7.03
CA ARG A 79 -27.35 35.29 -8.46
C ARG A 79 -26.77 36.37 -9.38
N ILE A 80 -26.45 37.55 -8.86
CA ILE A 80 -25.88 38.67 -9.63
C ILE A 80 -24.35 38.51 -9.80
N ILE A 81 -23.72 37.59 -9.07
CA ILE A 81 -22.28 37.39 -9.12
C ILE A 81 -21.86 36.99 -10.54
N PRO A 82 -20.95 37.76 -11.19
CA PRO A 82 -20.57 37.50 -12.57
C PRO A 82 -19.74 36.21 -12.66
N MET A 83 -20.08 35.34 -13.62
CA MET A 83 -19.36 34.09 -13.89
C MET A 83 -17.83 34.27 -14.06
N PRO A 84 -17.32 35.35 -14.69
CA PRO A 84 -15.88 35.63 -14.74
C PRO A 84 -15.19 35.69 -13.38
N ALA A 85 -15.85 36.20 -12.33
CA ALA A 85 -15.28 36.27 -10.99
C ALA A 85 -15.11 34.86 -10.40
N LEU A 86 -16.09 33.98 -10.60
CA LEU A 86 -16.02 32.59 -10.15
C LEU A 86 -14.93 31.81 -10.88
N VAL A 87 -14.79 32.01 -12.20
CA VAL A 87 -13.71 31.41 -12.99
C VAL A 87 -12.34 31.86 -12.50
N ALA A 88 -12.15 33.16 -12.23
CA ALA A 88 -10.89 33.68 -11.70
C ALA A 88 -10.50 33.05 -10.35
N ILE A 89 -11.47 32.87 -9.45
CA ILE A 89 -11.26 32.16 -8.17
C ILE A 89 -10.86 30.71 -8.43
N MET A 90 -11.53 30.00 -9.34
CA MET A 90 -11.20 28.62 -9.66
C MET A 90 -9.81 28.45 -10.28
N ILE A 91 -9.36 29.39 -11.11
CA ILE A 91 -7.98 29.41 -11.66
C ILE A 91 -6.97 29.58 -10.52
N MET A 92 -7.20 30.53 -9.62
CA MET A 92 -6.32 30.78 -8.47
C MET A 92 -6.23 29.55 -7.56
N VAL A 93 -7.36 28.91 -7.25
CA VAL A 93 -7.41 27.66 -6.48
C VAL A 93 -6.68 26.53 -7.19
N SER A 94 -6.83 26.40 -8.51
CA SER A 94 -6.14 25.37 -9.30
C SER A 94 -4.62 25.54 -9.26
N ILE A 95 -4.14 26.79 -9.41
CA ILE A 95 -2.71 27.13 -9.30
C ILE A 95 -2.17 26.84 -7.89
N GLY A 96 -2.95 27.15 -6.85
CA GLY A 96 -2.58 26.90 -5.46
C GLY A 96 -2.63 25.41 -5.06
N THR A 97 -3.49 24.62 -5.71
CA THR A 97 -3.59 23.17 -5.46
C THR A 97 -2.50 22.39 -6.18
N PHE A 98 -2.03 22.88 -7.34
CA PHE A 98 -0.96 22.24 -8.07
C PHE A 98 0.37 22.33 -7.32
N SER A 99 0.98 21.19 -7.02
CA SER A 99 2.28 21.12 -6.37
C SER A 99 3.40 21.35 -7.39
N TRP A 100 3.81 22.60 -7.58
CA TRP A 100 4.87 22.99 -8.54
C TRP A 100 6.21 22.32 -8.27
N SER A 101 6.52 22.01 -7.01
CA SER A 101 7.72 21.27 -6.64
C SER A 101 7.73 19.85 -7.19
N SER A 102 6.57 19.25 -7.47
CA SER A 102 6.47 17.89 -8.02
C SER A 102 7.17 17.74 -9.38
N ILE A 103 7.19 18.79 -10.21
CA ILE A 103 7.88 18.78 -11.51
C ILE A 103 9.40 18.68 -11.30
N ARG A 104 9.96 19.50 -10.40
CA ARG A 104 11.39 19.48 -10.09
C ARG A 104 11.78 18.17 -9.41
N ASN A 105 10.93 17.69 -8.51
CA ASN A 105 11.18 16.48 -7.74
C ASN A 105 11.11 15.20 -8.60
N LEU A 106 10.48 15.26 -9.78
CA LEU A 106 10.42 14.14 -10.73
C LEU A 106 11.81 13.63 -11.12
N ALA A 107 12.80 14.52 -11.19
CA ALA A 107 14.19 14.18 -11.52
C ALA A 107 14.95 13.50 -10.37
N VAL A 108 14.48 13.66 -9.13
CA VAL A 108 15.18 13.19 -7.91
C VAL A 108 14.47 11.97 -7.30
N HIS A 109 13.16 11.84 -7.48
CA HIS A 109 12.39 10.76 -6.90
C HIS A 109 12.67 9.39 -7.55
N PRO A 110 12.45 8.28 -6.79
CA PRO A 110 12.51 6.93 -7.35
C PRO A 110 11.59 6.80 -8.58
N ARG A 111 12.11 6.18 -9.64
CA ARG A 111 11.41 6.05 -10.94
C ARG A 111 10.01 5.49 -10.80
N SER A 112 9.80 4.50 -9.92
CA SER A 112 8.48 3.90 -9.67
C SER A 112 7.45 4.92 -9.19
N SER A 113 7.81 5.77 -8.23
CA SER A 113 6.92 6.82 -7.71
C SER A 113 6.59 7.86 -8.78
N SER A 114 7.60 8.28 -9.57
CA SER A 114 7.42 9.21 -10.69
C SER A 114 6.48 8.65 -11.76
N ILE A 115 6.59 7.35 -12.09
CA ILE A 115 5.70 6.68 -13.04
C ILE A 115 4.25 6.66 -12.53
N VAL A 116 4.02 6.33 -11.25
CA VAL A 116 2.67 6.33 -10.67
C VAL A 116 2.02 7.70 -10.76
N MET A 117 2.76 8.76 -10.40
CA MET A 117 2.27 10.14 -10.47
C MET A 117 1.91 10.53 -11.91
N LEU A 118 2.83 10.31 -12.87
CA LEU A 118 2.59 10.65 -14.27
C LEU A 118 1.43 9.85 -14.87
N ALA A 119 1.35 8.54 -14.59
CA ALA A 119 0.25 7.71 -15.06
C ALA A 119 -1.09 8.17 -14.51
N THR A 120 -1.15 8.53 -13.22
CA THR A 120 -2.34 9.06 -12.57
C THR A 120 -2.78 10.37 -13.25
N VAL A 121 -1.87 11.34 -13.38
CA VAL A 121 -2.18 12.64 -14.00
C VAL A 121 -2.59 12.47 -15.46
N ALA A 122 -1.82 11.74 -16.26
CA ALA A 122 -2.11 11.52 -17.68
C ALA A 122 -3.47 10.84 -17.88
N THR A 123 -3.81 9.87 -17.04
CA THR A 123 -5.12 9.20 -17.07
C THR A 123 -6.24 10.19 -16.79
N VAL A 124 -6.13 11.00 -15.72
CA VAL A 124 -7.18 11.97 -15.36
C VAL A 124 -7.37 13.00 -16.48
N VAL A 125 -6.28 13.52 -17.05
CA VAL A 125 -6.34 14.51 -18.14
C VAL A 125 -6.94 13.92 -19.41
N TYR A 126 -6.57 12.70 -19.78
CA TYR A 126 -7.08 12.05 -20.99
C TYR A 126 -8.55 11.65 -20.84
N THR A 127 -8.90 11.01 -19.74
CA THR A 127 -10.25 10.47 -19.51
C THR A 127 -11.24 11.50 -18.96
N HIS A 128 -10.75 12.67 -18.53
CA HIS A 128 -11.53 13.67 -17.81
C HIS A 128 -12.24 13.08 -16.56
N ASN A 129 -11.70 11.99 -16.01
CA ASN A 129 -12.30 11.25 -14.91
C ASN A 129 -11.28 10.99 -13.80
N LEU A 130 -11.44 11.70 -12.69
CA LEU A 130 -10.59 11.58 -11.51
C LEU A 130 -10.60 10.16 -10.92
N ALA A 131 -11.75 9.48 -10.94
CA ALA A 131 -11.90 8.16 -10.33
C ALA A 131 -11.04 7.10 -11.05
N ILE A 132 -10.99 7.13 -12.39
CA ILE A 132 -10.16 6.21 -13.17
C ILE A 132 -8.68 6.44 -12.85
N GLY A 133 -8.26 7.70 -12.79
CA GLY A 133 -6.89 8.05 -12.38
C GLY A 133 -6.52 7.50 -11.01
N VAL A 134 -7.40 7.66 -10.01
CA VAL A 134 -7.18 7.13 -8.66
C VAL A 134 -7.04 5.61 -8.67
N VAL A 135 -7.92 4.88 -9.38
CA VAL A 135 -7.83 3.42 -9.48
C VAL A 135 -6.50 2.99 -10.08
N ILE A 136 -6.10 3.58 -11.20
CA ILE A 136 -4.82 3.26 -11.87
C ILE A 136 -3.64 3.58 -10.95
N GLY A 137 -3.66 4.73 -10.27
CA GLY A 137 -2.61 5.13 -9.34
C GLY A 137 -2.44 4.14 -8.17
N VAL A 138 -3.55 3.70 -7.57
CA VAL A 138 -3.53 2.72 -6.47
C VAL A 138 -3.02 1.37 -6.96
N LEU A 139 -3.48 0.89 -8.13
CA LEU A 139 -3.02 -0.39 -8.69
C LEU A 139 -1.52 -0.37 -9.01
N LEU A 140 -1.04 0.66 -9.72
CA LEU A 140 0.38 0.79 -10.04
C LEU A 140 1.25 0.92 -8.78
N SER A 141 0.80 1.69 -7.79
CA SER A 141 1.49 1.79 -6.50
C SER A 141 1.59 0.43 -5.81
N GLY A 142 0.54 -0.38 -5.84
CA GLY A 142 0.53 -1.73 -5.29
C GLY A 142 1.52 -2.66 -6.01
N ILE A 143 1.54 -2.64 -7.34
CA ILE A 143 2.45 -3.44 -8.16
C ILE A 143 3.91 -3.07 -7.88
N PHE A 144 4.26 -1.78 -7.90
CA PHE A 144 5.62 -1.35 -7.62
C PHE A 144 6.04 -1.62 -6.17
N PHE A 145 5.11 -1.54 -5.23
CA PHE A 145 5.36 -1.89 -3.84
C PHE A 145 5.65 -3.38 -3.67
N ALA A 146 4.85 -4.24 -4.30
CA ALA A 146 5.10 -5.69 -4.31
C ALA A 146 6.47 -6.02 -4.92
N GLY A 147 6.82 -5.41 -6.06
CA GLY A 147 8.15 -5.59 -6.67
C GLY A 147 9.30 -5.11 -5.78
N LYS A 148 9.13 -4.00 -5.05
CA LYS A 148 10.14 -3.51 -4.10
C LYS A 148 10.33 -4.46 -2.92
N ILE A 149 9.26 -5.09 -2.45
CA ILE A 149 9.32 -6.09 -1.38
C ILE A 149 9.98 -7.38 -1.87
N ALA A 150 9.69 -7.82 -3.09
CA ALA A 150 10.33 -8.99 -3.69
C ALA A 150 11.87 -8.86 -3.69
N GLN A 151 12.40 -7.66 -3.93
CA GLN A 151 13.85 -7.38 -3.93
C GLN A 151 14.51 -7.46 -2.53
N LEU A 152 13.72 -7.54 -1.45
CA LEU A 152 14.25 -7.75 -0.09
C LEU A 152 14.51 -9.24 0.19
N PHE A 153 14.16 -10.13 -0.74
CA PHE A 153 14.46 -11.54 -0.68
C PHE A 153 15.93 -11.82 -1.05
N ARG A 154 16.61 -12.61 -0.24
CA ARG A 154 17.99 -13.02 -0.51
C ARG A 154 18.23 -14.43 0.00
N VAL A 155 18.92 -15.24 -0.80
CA VAL A 155 19.43 -16.55 -0.40
C VAL A 155 20.95 -16.47 -0.34
N ARG A 156 21.55 -16.96 0.74
CA ARG A 156 22.99 -17.22 0.84
C ARG A 156 23.22 -18.70 0.98
N SER A 157 24.24 -19.24 0.32
CA SER A 157 24.63 -20.63 0.48
C SER A 157 26.01 -20.73 1.10
N GLU A 158 26.15 -21.60 2.10
CA GLU A 158 27.42 -21.97 2.71
C GLU A 158 27.59 -23.48 2.58
N ILE A 159 28.80 -23.93 2.23
CA ILE A 159 29.14 -25.35 2.19
C ILE A 159 30.07 -25.66 3.36
N SER A 160 29.86 -26.80 4.02
CA SER A 160 30.75 -27.22 5.10
C SER A 160 32.17 -27.45 4.57
N PRO A 161 33.21 -27.27 5.42
CA PRO A 161 34.60 -27.53 5.03
C PRO A 161 34.82 -28.94 4.47
N ASP A 162 33.97 -29.88 4.89
CA ASP A 162 34.02 -31.29 4.53
C ASP A 162 33.28 -31.59 3.22
N GLY A 163 32.61 -30.59 2.63
CA GLY A 163 31.85 -30.68 1.37
C GLY A 163 30.53 -31.47 1.45
N ARG A 164 30.19 -32.02 2.62
CA ARG A 164 29.05 -32.95 2.78
C ARG A 164 27.72 -32.27 3.09
N VAL A 165 27.76 -31.07 3.68
CA VAL A 165 26.55 -30.34 4.10
C VAL A 165 26.51 -29.00 3.40
N ARG A 166 25.38 -28.68 2.76
CA ARG A 166 25.13 -27.37 2.18
C ARG A 166 23.96 -26.69 2.89
N THR A 167 24.20 -25.48 3.40
CA THR A 167 23.20 -24.69 4.11
C THR A 167 22.77 -23.51 3.25
N TYR A 168 21.46 -23.39 3.02
CA TYR A 168 20.83 -22.25 2.36
C TYR A 168 20.14 -21.39 3.41
N HIS A 169 20.68 -20.20 3.66
CA HIS A 169 20.06 -19.20 4.51
C HIS A 169 19.14 -18.32 3.68
N VAL A 170 17.84 -18.42 3.94
CA VAL A 170 16.80 -17.65 3.28
C VAL A 170 16.44 -16.45 4.17
N GLU A 171 16.69 -15.25 3.67
CA GLU A 171 16.42 -13.99 4.35
C GLU A 171 15.36 -13.18 3.59
N GLY A 172 14.41 -12.57 4.31
CA GLY A 172 13.45 -11.63 3.72
C GLY A 172 12.05 -12.20 3.51
N GLN A 173 11.38 -11.79 2.43
CA GLN A 173 9.96 -12.07 2.19
C GLN A 173 9.79 -13.11 1.06
N LEU A 174 9.32 -14.32 1.39
CA LEU A 174 9.01 -15.38 0.43
C LEU A 174 7.50 -15.40 0.13
N PHE A 175 7.15 -15.04 -1.10
CA PHE A 175 5.79 -15.00 -1.62
C PHE A 175 5.83 -15.26 -3.13
N PHE A 176 4.68 -15.30 -3.80
CA PHE A 176 4.58 -15.56 -5.24
C PHE A 176 5.57 -14.76 -6.09
N GLY A 177 5.85 -13.49 -5.74
CA GLY A 177 6.77 -12.63 -6.46
C GLY A 177 8.27 -12.92 -6.27
N SER A 178 8.65 -13.78 -5.32
CA SER A 178 10.05 -14.17 -5.04
C SER A 178 10.31 -15.68 -5.18
N VAL A 179 9.29 -16.47 -5.54
CA VAL A 179 9.41 -17.94 -5.74
C VAL A 179 10.44 -18.30 -6.82
N GLU A 180 10.45 -17.56 -7.93
CA GLU A 180 11.38 -17.82 -9.02
C GLU A 180 12.84 -17.57 -8.59
N ASP A 181 13.08 -16.46 -7.91
CA ASP A 181 14.40 -16.12 -7.34
C ASP A 181 14.85 -17.15 -6.30
N PHE A 182 13.94 -17.66 -5.47
CA PHE A 182 14.22 -18.73 -4.52
C PHE A 182 14.67 -20.00 -5.24
N MET A 183 13.91 -20.46 -6.24
CA MET A 183 14.24 -21.68 -6.97
C MET A 183 15.53 -21.56 -7.77
N ASN A 184 15.82 -20.38 -8.34
CA ASN A 184 17.04 -20.13 -9.10
C ASN A 184 18.29 -20.00 -8.20
N ALA A 185 18.11 -19.62 -6.94
CA ALA A 185 19.23 -19.51 -5.99
C ALA A 185 19.67 -20.87 -5.41
N LEU A 186 18.83 -21.89 -5.53
CA LEU A 186 19.14 -23.25 -5.11
C LEU A 186 19.86 -24.00 -6.23
N ASP A 187 21.01 -24.58 -5.92
CA ASP A 187 21.72 -25.44 -6.86
C ASP A 187 21.29 -26.90 -6.65
N PHE A 188 20.43 -27.37 -7.55
CA PHE A 188 19.95 -28.76 -7.57
C PHE A 188 20.90 -29.72 -8.30
N LYS A 189 21.99 -29.24 -8.93
CA LYS A 189 22.91 -30.11 -9.69
C LYS A 189 24.03 -30.67 -8.82
N GLU A 190 24.38 -29.96 -7.75
CA GLU A 190 25.27 -30.50 -6.74
C GLU A 190 24.51 -31.53 -5.88
N ALA A 191 25.15 -32.68 -5.62
CA ALA A 191 24.58 -33.76 -4.81
C ALA A 191 25.29 -33.86 -3.44
N PRO A 192 25.07 -32.91 -2.52
CA PRO A 192 25.57 -33.02 -1.16
C PRO A 192 24.81 -34.12 -0.40
N GLU A 193 25.45 -34.74 0.58
CA GLU A 193 24.81 -35.77 1.43
C GLU A 193 23.64 -35.18 2.24
N LYS A 194 23.77 -33.92 2.66
CA LYS A 194 22.75 -33.21 3.44
C LYS A 194 22.57 -31.76 2.98
N VAL A 195 21.32 -31.33 2.86
CA VAL A 195 20.92 -29.95 2.57
C VAL A 195 20.12 -29.40 3.76
N VAL A 196 20.53 -28.24 4.26
CA VAL A 196 19.81 -27.50 5.30
C VAL A 196 19.21 -26.24 4.68
N ILE A 197 17.89 -26.09 4.75
CA ILE A 197 17.19 -24.87 4.33
C ILE A 197 16.79 -24.11 5.59
N ASP A 198 17.53 -23.05 5.93
CA ASP A 198 17.27 -22.20 7.08
C ASP A 198 16.37 -21.04 6.68
N VAL A 199 15.12 -21.09 7.13
CA VAL A 199 14.08 -20.07 6.93
C VAL A 199 13.83 -19.24 8.18
N SER A 200 14.69 -19.30 9.20
CA SER A 200 14.50 -18.58 10.47
C SER A 200 14.40 -17.05 10.32
N ARG A 201 14.94 -16.50 9.23
CA ARG A 201 14.89 -15.07 8.89
C ARG A 201 14.03 -14.76 7.66
N ALA A 202 13.29 -15.75 7.18
CA ALA A 202 12.34 -15.60 6.08
C ALA A 202 10.92 -15.54 6.62
N HIS A 203 10.04 -14.83 5.92
CA HIS A 203 8.60 -14.85 6.19
C HIS A 203 7.89 -15.40 4.96
N ILE A 204 7.05 -16.42 5.17
CA ILE A 204 6.32 -17.11 4.11
C ILE A 204 4.88 -16.58 4.10
N TRP A 205 4.47 -15.91 3.02
CA TRP A 205 3.20 -15.16 2.99
C TRP A 205 2.05 -15.87 2.31
N ASP A 206 2.33 -16.76 1.36
CA ASP A 206 1.30 -17.35 0.53
C ASP A 206 1.56 -18.82 0.21
N ILE A 207 0.53 -19.46 -0.35
CA ILE A 207 0.53 -20.88 -0.72
C ILE A 207 1.59 -21.17 -1.79
N SER A 208 1.85 -20.23 -2.69
CA SER A 208 2.87 -20.37 -3.74
C SER A 208 4.26 -20.52 -3.15
N ALA A 209 4.59 -19.74 -2.12
CA ALA A 209 5.84 -19.85 -1.37
C ALA A 209 5.97 -21.18 -0.63
N VAL A 210 4.89 -21.66 0.00
CA VAL A 210 4.86 -23.01 0.61
C VAL A 210 5.15 -24.08 -0.43
N HIS A 211 4.47 -24.01 -1.58
CA HIS A 211 4.63 -24.97 -2.65
C HIS A 211 6.04 -24.95 -3.24
N ALA A 212 6.64 -23.77 -3.38
CA ALA A 212 8.02 -23.64 -3.85
C ALA A 212 9.02 -24.31 -2.89
N LEU A 213 8.83 -24.12 -1.57
CA LEU A 213 9.64 -24.79 -0.55
C LEU A 213 9.47 -26.32 -0.61
N ASP A 214 8.24 -26.81 -0.68
CA ASP A 214 7.94 -28.24 -0.83
C ASP A 214 8.62 -28.83 -2.08
N MET A 215 8.54 -28.12 -3.21
CA MET A 215 9.15 -28.53 -4.47
C MET A 215 10.69 -28.55 -4.38
N ALA A 216 11.30 -27.59 -3.69
CA ALA A 216 12.73 -27.58 -3.45
C ALA A 216 13.16 -28.80 -2.61
N ILE A 217 12.46 -29.09 -1.52
CA ILE A 217 12.73 -30.24 -0.64
C ILE A 217 12.62 -31.56 -1.43
N LEU A 218 11.54 -31.71 -2.20
CA LEU A 218 11.31 -32.92 -2.99
C LEU A 218 12.37 -33.12 -4.07
N LYS A 219 12.84 -32.04 -4.73
CA LYS A 219 13.93 -32.14 -5.71
C LYS A 219 15.23 -32.62 -5.06
N PHE A 220 15.65 -32.02 -3.96
CA PHE A 220 16.87 -32.44 -3.26
C PHE A 220 16.78 -33.89 -2.76
N ARG A 221 15.63 -34.31 -2.21
CA ARG A 221 15.41 -35.70 -1.79
C ARG A 221 15.44 -36.69 -2.95
N ARG A 222 14.92 -36.30 -4.12
CA ARG A 222 14.96 -37.13 -5.34
C ARG A 222 16.39 -37.36 -5.81
N ASP A 223 17.27 -36.38 -5.62
CA ASP A 223 18.69 -36.46 -5.97
C ASP A 223 19.53 -37.13 -4.85
N GLY A 224 18.88 -37.65 -3.80
CA GLY A 224 19.50 -38.49 -2.78
C GLY A 224 20.03 -37.75 -1.54
N ALA A 225 19.82 -36.44 -1.44
CA ALA A 225 20.22 -35.64 -0.29
C ALA A 225 19.20 -35.75 0.86
N ASP A 226 19.69 -35.84 2.10
CA ASP A 226 18.85 -35.64 3.28
C ASP A 226 18.55 -34.15 3.44
N VAL A 227 17.28 -33.77 3.63
CA VAL A 227 16.85 -32.36 3.65
C VAL A 227 16.24 -32.01 4.99
N GLU A 228 16.81 -31.01 5.65
CA GLU A 228 16.35 -30.47 6.92
C GLU A 228 15.91 -29.00 6.74
N VAL A 229 14.74 -28.64 7.26
CA VAL A 229 14.25 -27.25 7.25
C VAL A 229 14.32 -26.70 8.67
N VAL A 230 14.97 -25.56 8.85
CA VAL A 230 15.18 -24.92 10.17
C VAL A 230 14.43 -23.59 10.21
N GLY A 231 13.81 -23.25 11.35
CA GLY A 231 13.17 -21.94 11.56
C GLY A 231 11.70 -21.83 11.16
N MET A 232 11.07 -22.95 10.80
CA MET A 232 9.67 -23.00 10.33
C MET A 232 8.64 -22.59 11.41
N ASN A 233 8.96 -22.78 12.71
CA ASN A 233 8.05 -22.48 13.82
C ASN A 233 7.91 -20.98 14.15
N GLU A 234 8.93 -20.14 13.95
CA GLU A 234 8.82 -18.68 14.18
C GLU A 234 8.34 -17.93 12.93
N ALA A 235 8.64 -18.47 11.74
CA ALA A 235 8.34 -17.84 10.45
C ALA A 235 6.92 -18.10 9.93
N THR A 236 6.19 -19.11 10.46
CA THR A 236 5.07 -19.69 9.70
C THR A 236 3.84 -20.22 10.46
N GLU A 237 3.55 -19.67 11.64
CA GLU A 237 2.55 -20.18 12.61
C GLU A 237 1.07 -20.24 12.12
N THR A 238 0.71 -19.95 10.87
CA THR A 238 -0.69 -20.05 10.42
C THR A 238 -0.96 -20.66 9.04
N LEU A 239 -0.02 -20.65 8.09
CA LEU A 239 -0.28 -21.00 6.68
C LEU A 239 0.37 -22.31 6.22
N VAL A 240 1.61 -22.59 6.65
CA VAL A 240 2.36 -23.78 6.22
C VAL A 240 1.89 -25.04 6.93
N ASP A 241 1.66 -25.00 8.25
CA ASP A 241 1.21 -26.17 9.02
C ASP A 241 -0.13 -26.75 8.53
N LYS A 242 -0.98 -25.91 7.93
CA LYS A 242 -2.27 -26.35 7.37
C LYS A 242 -2.15 -26.96 5.98
N LEU A 243 -1.10 -26.65 5.22
CA LEU A 243 -1.01 -26.92 3.77
C LEU A 243 0.20 -27.75 3.34
N ALA A 244 1.21 -27.93 4.20
CA ALA A 244 2.39 -28.74 3.90
C ALA A 244 2.02 -30.17 3.46
N ILE A 245 2.58 -30.61 2.32
CA ILE A 245 2.34 -31.95 1.75
C ILE A 245 3.58 -32.84 1.93
N HIS A 246 4.78 -32.24 2.01
CA HIS A 246 6.08 -32.95 2.09
C HIS A 246 6.25 -33.88 3.31
N ASP A 247 5.43 -33.72 4.34
CA ASP A 247 5.45 -34.54 5.56
C ASP A 247 4.47 -35.73 5.55
N LYS A 248 3.72 -35.91 4.44
CA LYS A 248 2.69 -36.96 4.33
C LYS A 248 3.21 -38.16 3.52
N PRO A 249 3.00 -39.41 3.96
CA PRO A 249 3.37 -40.59 3.17
C PRO A 249 2.59 -40.60 1.83
N GLY A 250 3.32 -40.71 0.71
CA GLY A 250 2.76 -40.64 -0.66
C GLY A 250 2.73 -39.23 -1.30
N ALA A 251 3.44 -38.25 -0.72
CA ALA A 251 3.49 -36.87 -1.24
C ALA A 251 3.93 -36.75 -2.71
N ILE A 252 4.88 -37.58 -3.15
CA ILE A 252 5.42 -37.57 -4.51
C ILE A 252 4.35 -37.93 -5.55
N ASP A 253 3.49 -38.93 -5.25
CA ASP A 253 2.46 -39.39 -6.18
C ASP A 253 1.29 -38.41 -6.31
N LYS A 254 0.96 -37.68 -5.24
CA LYS A 254 -0.12 -36.68 -5.25
C LYS A 254 0.23 -35.41 -6.03
N LEU A 255 1.51 -35.06 -6.09
CA LEU A 255 1.97 -33.83 -6.73
C LEU A 255 2.16 -34.03 -8.25
N MET A 256 2.41 -35.26 -8.70
CA MET A 256 2.43 -35.61 -10.14
C MET A 256 1.05 -35.88 -10.75
N ALA A 257 -0.01 -35.94 -9.94
CA ALA A 257 -1.38 -36.19 -10.38
C ALA A 257 -2.14 -34.91 -10.79
N HIS A 258 -1.48 -33.74 -10.80
CA HIS A 258 -2.04 -32.45 -11.19
C HIS A 258 -1.20 -31.75 -12.25
#